data_AF-A0A1V2KYN5-F1
#
_entry.id   AF-A0A1V2KYN5-F1
#
_cell.length_a   1.000
_cell.length_b   1.000
_cell.length_c   1.000
_cell.angle_alpha   90.00
_cell.angle_beta   90.00
_cell.angle_gamma   90.00
#
_symmetry.space_group_name_H-M   'P 1'
#
loop_
_entity.id
_entity.type
_entity.pdbx_description
1 polymer ?
#
loop_
_entity_poly.entity_id
_entity_poly.type
_entity_poly.pdbx_seq_one_letter_code
_entity_poly.pdbx_strand_id
1 'polypeptide(L)'
;MSPSSDEPAAKKPQTSFNTEEKDIKRLFGPDVFDEQTRTNLRKSIANSEPYKWGVFKNLIDDTLLRQVRREVEREIHFTQKETDIYKVFQSGDLANLSGLDWDDLSRLPSVFKLREALYSQEFRDLVSEVTQAGKLSGVKTDMSINTYTKGCHLLTHDDVIGSRRVSFILYMPDPDREWKEHYGGALRLFPAVVPNVPQTDPSHKFVPQFNQMAFFTVQPGLSFHDVEEVRVDKHRLSIQGWYHIPQEGEDGYVPGEQEATEAKSTLQQLESKELQEYDFPKEVRVPFSSYEIKGLESVERLTENDVEYLNQYLNEDLLEESQIKKLQQKFVEENLVHIDDVLNDKYANVLKKLIRTTELDEVMPKTANEVEGPWKVALPPHKWRYLYLDGTSPQDLTSLSGYRLANNTNETPNFALASHTTEHNTTKELLALGTFIRSTPFKKWMTLITDLVLTSDQILIRRFRPGHDFKLATTVDTTGSSQDAVLEATLCLTPSKGWESGEVGGYELCMATDNNDGDADNEEEDPAVYKQTGEDTVLVNEQASWNRMTIMVRDPSA
;
A
#
# COMPACT_ATOMS: atom_id res chain seq x y z
N MET A 1 -29.57 21.75 62.69
CA MET A 1 -29.38 20.34 62.36
C MET A 1 -28.74 20.30 60.98
N SER A 2 -27.42 20.18 60.94
CA SER A 2 -26.63 20.04 59.71
C SER A 2 -26.21 18.57 59.63
N PRO A 3 -26.41 17.86 58.51
CA PRO A 3 -26.02 16.47 58.42
C PRO A 3 -24.52 16.36 58.17
N SER A 4 -23.88 15.50 58.95
CA SER A 4 -22.49 15.07 58.85
C SER A 4 -22.29 14.18 57.61
N SER A 5 -21.34 14.54 56.75
CA SER A 5 -20.84 13.70 55.66
C SER A 5 -19.52 13.05 56.08
N ASP A 6 -19.60 11.87 56.69
CA ASP A 6 -18.47 10.95 56.80
C ASP A 6 -18.77 9.73 55.91
N GLU A 7 -18.37 9.80 54.64
CA GLU A 7 -18.12 8.62 53.81
C GLU A 7 -16.60 8.45 53.67
N PRO A 8 -16.05 7.24 53.88
CA PRO A 8 -14.62 7.03 53.79
C PRO A 8 -14.17 7.12 52.34
N ALA A 9 -13.29 8.08 52.04
CA ALA A 9 -12.61 8.19 50.76
C ALA A 9 -11.93 6.84 50.40
N ALA A 10 -12.27 6.31 49.23
CA ALA A 10 -11.61 5.13 48.67
C ALA A 10 -10.10 5.39 48.59
N LYS A 11 -9.31 4.55 49.25
CA LYS A 11 -7.84 4.62 49.20
C LYS A 11 -7.39 4.39 47.75
N LYS A 12 -6.78 5.41 47.13
CA LYS A 12 -6.00 5.26 45.90
C LYS A 12 -4.96 4.16 46.11
N PRO A 13 -4.90 3.11 45.26
CA PRO A 13 -3.81 2.17 45.29
C PRO A 13 -2.49 2.86 44.87
N GLN A 14 -1.38 2.32 45.35
CA GLN A 14 -0.03 2.86 45.23
C GLN A 14 0.38 2.96 43.74
N THR A 15 0.64 4.18 43.24
CA THR A 15 0.96 4.49 41.84
C THR A 15 2.44 4.33 41.48
N SER A 16 3.27 3.83 42.40
CA SER A 16 4.67 3.55 42.13
C SER A 16 4.83 2.07 41.85
N PHE A 17 5.00 1.69 40.58
CA PHE A 17 5.72 0.47 40.28
C PHE A 17 7.11 0.61 40.90
N ASN A 18 7.55 -0.39 41.65
CA ASN A 18 8.86 -0.34 42.30
C ASN A 18 9.91 -0.40 41.18
N THR A 19 10.45 0.74 40.79
CA THR A 19 11.44 0.94 39.70
C THR A 19 12.85 0.54 40.14
N GLU A 20 12.97 -0.49 40.96
CA GLU A 20 14.27 -1.09 41.20
C GLU A 20 14.65 -1.93 39.97
N GLU A 21 15.87 -1.76 39.46
CA GLU A 21 16.41 -2.44 38.26
C GLU A 21 16.13 -3.95 38.24
N LYS A 22 16.15 -4.60 39.42
CA LYS A 22 15.88 -6.04 39.58
C LYS A 22 14.42 -6.41 39.33
N ASP A 23 13.48 -5.52 39.63
CA ASP A 23 12.05 -5.76 39.43
C ASP A 23 11.65 -5.58 37.96
N ILE A 24 12.32 -4.69 37.23
CA ILE A 24 12.12 -4.50 35.78
C ILE A 24 12.67 -5.69 34.99
N LYS A 25 13.89 -6.14 35.27
CA LYS A 25 14.50 -7.28 34.56
C LYS A 25 13.71 -8.59 34.70
N ARG A 26 12.95 -8.75 35.79
CA ARG A 26 12.06 -9.90 36.02
C ARG A 26 10.84 -9.94 35.10
N LEU A 27 10.51 -8.84 34.43
CA LEU A 27 9.41 -8.77 33.45
C LEU A 27 9.82 -9.34 32.09
N PHE A 28 11.10 -9.59 31.88
CA PHE A 28 11.66 -10.16 30.66
C PHE A 28 12.01 -11.65 30.84
N GLY A 29 12.22 -12.33 29.72
CA GLY A 29 12.76 -13.68 29.71
C GLY A 29 14.14 -13.75 30.39
N PRO A 30 14.49 -14.91 31.01
CA PRO A 30 15.65 -15.03 31.88
C PRO A 30 16.97 -14.67 31.18
N ASP A 31 17.07 -14.97 29.89
CA ASP A 31 18.33 -14.84 29.13
C ASP A 31 18.45 -13.51 28.36
N VAL A 32 17.43 -12.63 28.42
CA VAL A 32 17.35 -11.42 27.58
C VAL A 32 18.51 -10.46 27.85
N PHE A 33 18.90 -10.32 29.11
CA PHE A 33 19.96 -9.42 29.54
C PHE A 33 21.34 -10.09 29.63
N ASP A 34 21.46 -11.37 29.30
CA ASP A 34 22.71 -12.12 29.38
C ASP A 34 23.72 -11.68 28.33
N GLU A 35 24.98 -11.55 28.71
CA GLU A 35 26.07 -11.08 27.84
C GLU A 35 26.20 -11.90 26.54
N GLN A 36 25.99 -13.22 26.64
CA GLN A 36 26.04 -14.11 25.48
C GLN A 36 24.88 -13.84 24.51
N THR A 37 23.67 -13.59 25.03
CA THR A 37 22.50 -13.23 24.23
C THR A 37 22.73 -11.90 23.53
N ARG A 38 23.23 -10.88 24.24
CA ARG A 38 23.59 -9.57 23.67
C ARG A 38 24.60 -9.69 22.54
N THR A 39 25.69 -10.40 22.79
CA THR A 39 26.76 -10.62 21.81
C THR A 39 26.25 -11.32 20.56
N ASN A 40 25.44 -12.38 20.75
CA ASN A 40 24.85 -13.12 19.63
C ASN A 40 23.88 -12.25 18.82
N LEU A 41 23.02 -11.49 19.50
CA LEU A 41 22.04 -10.62 18.86
C LEU A 41 22.72 -9.49 18.09
N ARG A 42 23.71 -8.81 18.68
CA ARG A 42 24.51 -7.79 18.00
C ARG A 42 25.20 -8.34 16.76
N LYS A 43 25.79 -9.55 16.86
CA LYS A 43 26.40 -10.22 15.71
C LYS A 43 25.36 -10.59 14.64
N SER A 44 24.18 -11.05 15.04
CA SER A 44 23.09 -11.40 14.14
C SER A 44 22.61 -10.16 13.37
N ILE A 45 22.34 -9.05 14.06
CA ILE A 45 21.91 -7.79 13.46
C ILE A 45 23.01 -7.25 12.53
N ALA A 46 24.28 -7.25 12.98
CA ALA A 46 25.38 -6.77 12.16
C ALA A 46 25.54 -7.54 10.84
N ASN A 47 25.14 -8.82 10.79
CA ASN A 47 25.20 -9.66 9.60
C ASN A 47 23.84 -9.85 8.91
N SER A 48 22.78 -9.18 9.36
CA SER A 48 21.47 -9.32 8.74
C SER A 48 21.38 -8.57 7.41
N GLU A 49 20.47 -9.08 6.57
CA GLU A 49 20.05 -8.54 5.29
C GLU A 49 18.52 -8.46 5.24
N PRO A 50 17.90 -7.64 4.39
CA PRO A 50 18.54 -6.71 3.45
C PRO A 50 19.12 -5.44 4.10
N TYR A 51 18.65 -5.11 5.29
CA TYR A 51 19.18 -4.06 6.15
C TYR A 51 19.36 -4.60 7.58
N LYS A 52 19.71 -3.75 8.54
CA LYS A 52 20.01 -4.19 9.91
C LYS A 52 18.73 -4.38 10.71
N TRP A 53 18.42 -5.64 11.04
CA TRP A 53 17.23 -6.04 11.78
C TRP A 53 17.55 -7.20 12.73
N GLY A 54 16.74 -7.36 13.77
CA GLY A 54 16.92 -8.35 14.82
C GLY A 54 15.62 -8.97 15.29
N VAL A 55 15.76 -10.07 16.02
CA VAL A 55 14.63 -10.78 16.64
C VAL A 55 15.01 -11.19 18.05
N PHE A 56 14.21 -10.76 19.03
CA PHE A 56 14.20 -11.40 20.35
C PHE A 56 13.23 -12.58 20.33
N LYS A 57 13.66 -13.69 20.92
CA LYS A 57 12.81 -14.87 21.17
C LYS A 57 12.57 -14.98 22.65
N ASN A 58 11.33 -15.24 23.05
CA ASN A 58 10.92 -15.31 24.46
C ASN A 58 11.29 -14.02 25.21
N LEU A 59 10.92 -12.88 24.63
CA LEU A 59 11.34 -11.56 25.13
C LEU A 59 10.78 -11.26 26.53
N ILE A 60 9.49 -11.45 26.71
CA ILE A 60 8.77 -11.08 27.92
C ILE A 60 8.59 -12.32 28.79
N ASP A 61 8.47 -12.16 30.10
CA ASP A 61 8.04 -13.25 30.98
C ASP A 61 6.73 -13.86 30.44
N ASP A 62 6.71 -15.18 30.28
CA ASP A 62 5.60 -15.89 29.63
C ASP A 62 4.27 -15.67 30.38
N THR A 63 4.32 -15.59 31.71
CA THR A 63 3.13 -15.36 32.52
C THR A 63 2.58 -13.95 32.27
N LEU A 64 3.46 -12.94 32.27
CA LEU A 64 3.09 -11.57 31.96
C LEU A 64 2.49 -11.45 30.56
N LEU A 65 3.13 -11.99 29.53
CA LEU A 65 2.65 -11.81 28.15
C LEU A 65 1.32 -12.55 27.89
N ARG A 66 1.12 -13.71 28.53
CA ARG A 66 -0.19 -14.39 28.51
C ARG A 66 -1.28 -13.57 29.21
N GLN A 67 -0.94 -12.84 30.28
CA GLN A 67 -1.88 -11.93 30.94
C GLN A 67 -2.22 -10.72 30.05
N VAL A 68 -1.20 -10.09 29.44
CA VAL A 68 -1.38 -9.02 28.44
C VAL A 68 -2.34 -9.46 27.34
N ARG A 69 -2.10 -10.63 26.73
CA ARG A 69 -2.96 -11.16 25.67
C ARG A 69 -4.42 -11.33 26.13
N ARG A 70 -4.64 -11.84 27.36
CA ARG A 70 -6.00 -12.01 27.92
C ARG A 70 -6.68 -10.67 28.20
N GLU A 71 -5.94 -9.68 28.68
CA GLU A 71 -6.46 -8.31 28.89
C GLU A 71 -6.90 -7.71 27.56
N VAL A 72 -6.04 -7.76 26.54
CA VAL A 72 -6.34 -7.27 25.19
C VAL A 72 -7.59 -7.94 24.61
N GLU A 73 -7.71 -9.27 24.68
CA GLU A 73 -8.87 -9.99 24.14
C GLU A 73 -10.19 -9.69 24.87
N ARG A 74 -10.14 -9.26 26.13
CA ARG A 74 -11.33 -9.03 26.96
C ARG A 74 -11.79 -7.58 26.97
N GLU A 75 -10.83 -6.67 27.01
CA GLU A 75 -11.06 -5.27 27.32
C GLU A 75 -10.97 -4.36 26.09
N ILE A 76 -10.27 -4.78 25.02
CA ILE A 76 -10.06 -3.96 23.84
C ILE A 76 -11.00 -4.38 22.71
N HIS A 77 -11.78 -3.42 22.22
CA HIS A 77 -12.55 -3.56 21.00
C HIS A 77 -11.70 -3.11 19.80
N PHE A 78 -11.70 -3.91 18.73
CA PHE A 78 -10.99 -3.57 17.50
C PHE A 78 -11.98 -3.17 16.41
N THR A 79 -11.64 -2.10 15.70
CA THR A 79 -12.39 -1.61 14.55
C THR A 79 -11.54 -1.80 13.29
N GLN A 80 -12.14 -2.35 12.24
CA GLN A 80 -11.48 -2.44 10.94
C GLN A 80 -11.25 -1.04 10.38
N LYS A 81 -10.03 -0.79 9.93
CA LYS A 81 -9.69 0.35 9.08
C LYS A 81 -9.05 -0.17 7.81
N GLU A 82 -9.42 0.45 6.71
CA GLU A 82 -8.94 0.10 5.38
C GLU A 82 -8.60 1.41 4.66
N THR A 83 -7.41 1.43 4.09
CA THR A 83 -6.85 2.50 3.25
C THR A 83 -6.30 1.85 1.98
N ASP A 84 -5.71 2.63 1.09
CA ASP A 84 -4.99 2.09 -0.06
C ASP A 84 -3.78 1.22 0.32
N ILE A 85 -3.10 1.53 1.44
CA ILE A 85 -1.88 0.85 1.89
C ILE A 85 -2.11 -0.28 2.90
N TYR A 86 -3.23 -0.31 3.63
CA TYR A 86 -3.50 -1.38 4.60
C TYR A 86 -4.97 -1.72 4.78
N LYS A 87 -5.19 -2.93 5.31
CA LYS A 87 -6.43 -3.36 5.95
C LYS A 87 -6.09 -3.99 7.28
N VAL A 88 -6.49 -3.38 8.39
CA VAL A 88 -6.11 -3.83 9.74
C VAL A 88 -7.20 -3.53 10.76
N PHE A 89 -7.32 -4.35 11.78
CA PHE A 89 -8.16 -4.07 12.94
C PHE A 89 -7.32 -3.35 14.00
N GLN A 90 -7.61 -2.06 14.22
CA GLN A 90 -6.93 -1.22 15.20
C GLN A 90 -7.81 -1.00 16.42
N SER A 91 -7.18 -0.80 17.58
CA SER A 91 -7.89 -0.36 18.78
C SER A 91 -8.28 1.11 18.64
N GLY A 92 -9.50 1.38 18.16
CA GLY A 92 -9.97 2.71 17.73
C GLY A 92 -9.88 3.81 18.80
N ASP A 93 -10.17 3.48 20.05
CA ASP A 93 -10.15 4.43 21.19
C ASP A 93 -8.79 4.53 21.90
N LEU A 94 -7.80 3.77 21.40
CA LEU A 94 -6.56 3.41 22.08
C LEU A 94 -5.34 3.57 21.15
N ALA A 95 -5.50 4.33 20.07
CA ALA A 95 -4.54 4.45 18.97
C ALA A 95 -3.11 4.81 19.44
N ASN A 96 -2.99 5.39 20.64
CA ASN A 96 -1.74 5.41 21.38
C ASN A 96 -2.01 5.05 22.85
N LEU A 97 -1.32 4.03 23.39
CA LEU A 97 -1.39 3.66 24.82
C LEU A 97 -0.95 4.79 25.77
N SER A 98 -0.41 5.89 25.22
CA SER A 98 -0.09 7.13 25.93
C SER A 98 -1.33 7.99 26.25
N GLY A 99 -2.43 7.83 25.52
CA GLY A 99 -3.66 8.63 25.64
C GLY A 99 -4.77 8.02 26.52
N LEU A 100 -4.51 6.86 27.13
CA LEU A 100 -5.49 6.19 27.99
C LEU A 100 -5.73 6.93 29.30
N ASP A 101 -7.02 7.07 29.68
CA ASP A 101 -7.44 7.50 31.01
C ASP A 101 -6.95 6.47 32.06
N TRP A 102 -6.72 6.95 33.29
CA TRP A 102 -6.53 6.12 34.47
C TRP A 102 -7.58 5.03 34.66
N ASP A 103 -8.84 5.31 34.32
CA ASP A 103 -9.92 4.31 34.37
C ASP A 103 -9.64 3.13 33.42
N ASP A 104 -9.06 3.39 32.24
CA ASP A 104 -8.69 2.35 31.27
C ASP A 104 -7.39 1.63 31.64
N LEU A 105 -6.38 2.35 32.12
CA LEU A 105 -5.12 1.75 32.60
C LEU A 105 -5.34 0.85 33.83
N SER A 106 -6.37 1.12 34.64
CA SER A 106 -6.74 0.26 35.78
C SER A 106 -7.27 -1.12 35.35
N ARG A 107 -7.87 -1.21 34.14
CA ARG A 107 -8.40 -2.45 33.55
C ARG A 107 -7.34 -3.24 32.79
N LEU A 108 -6.25 -2.58 32.40
CA LEU A 108 -5.14 -3.14 31.60
C LEU A 108 -3.79 -3.13 32.37
N PRO A 109 -3.73 -3.64 33.62
CA PRO A 109 -2.52 -3.52 34.44
C PRO A 109 -1.33 -4.29 33.88
N SER A 110 -1.53 -5.38 33.12
CA SER A 110 -0.44 -6.13 32.51
C SER A 110 0.07 -5.44 31.25
N VAL A 111 -0.82 -4.83 30.45
CA VAL A 111 -0.42 -3.99 29.31
C VAL A 111 0.41 -2.79 29.78
N PHE A 112 -0.01 -2.14 30.87
CA PHE A 112 0.75 -1.06 31.48
C PHE A 112 2.16 -1.53 31.90
N LYS A 113 2.26 -2.66 32.62
CA LYS A 113 3.55 -3.26 33.01
C LYS A 113 4.44 -3.55 31.81
N LEU A 114 3.87 -4.07 30.73
CA LEU A 114 4.59 -4.35 29.49
C LEU A 114 5.15 -3.05 28.88
N ARG A 115 4.35 -1.98 28.80
CA ARG A 115 4.81 -0.68 28.31
C ARG A 115 5.98 -0.15 29.16
N GLU A 116 5.82 -0.14 30.49
CA GLU A 116 6.88 0.32 31.40
C GLU A 116 8.16 -0.52 31.27
N ALA A 117 8.03 -1.84 31.03
CA ALA A 117 9.18 -2.69 30.77
C ALA A 117 9.88 -2.33 29.44
N LEU A 118 9.12 -2.21 28.34
CA LEU A 118 9.68 -1.90 27.02
C LEU A 118 10.34 -0.52 26.98
N TYR A 119 9.77 0.50 27.63
CA TYR A 119 10.37 1.85 27.67
C TYR A 119 11.31 2.07 28.87
N SER A 120 11.62 1.03 29.63
CA SER A 120 12.58 1.12 30.74
C SER A 120 13.97 1.50 30.24
N GLN A 121 14.77 2.13 31.11
CA GLN A 121 16.15 2.49 30.77
C GLN A 121 16.98 1.26 30.43
N GLU A 122 16.82 0.16 31.18
CA GLU A 122 17.56 -1.09 30.98
C GLU A 122 17.28 -1.70 29.62
N PHE A 123 16.00 -1.72 29.18
CA PHE A 123 15.66 -2.29 27.89
C PHE A 123 16.03 -1.37 26.74
N ARG A 124 15.83 -0.05 26.88
CA ARG A 124 16.28 0.93 25.89
C ARG A 124 17.79 0.87 25.69
N ASP A 125 18.58 0.81 26.75
CA ASP A 125 20.04 0.66 26.64
C ASP A 125 20.43 -0.64 25.94
N LEU A 126 19.71 -1.75 26.20
CA LEU A 126 19.91 -3.01 25.48
C LEU A 126 19.60 -2.87 23.97
N VAL A 127 18.46 -2.27 23.61
CA VAL A 127 18.08 -2.04 22.21
C VAL A 127 19.11 -1.14 21.53
N SER A 128 19.47 -0.01 22.15
CA SER A 128 20.54 0.89 21.68
C SER A 128 21.86 0.16 21.47
N GLU A 129 22.24 -0.72 22.40
CA GLU A 129 23.48 -1.51 22.34
C GLU A 129 23.47 -2.48 21.17
N VAL A 130 22.40 -3.26 20.97
CA VAL A 130 22.40 -4.32 19.94
C VAL A 130 22.15 -3.77 18.53
N THR A 131 21.40 -2.67 18.40
CA THR A 131 21.13 -1.99 17.12
C THR A 131 22.20 -1.00 16.71
N GLN A 132 22.95 -0.44 17.68
CA GLN A 132 23.82 0.71 17.48
C GLN A 132 23.08 1.96 16.96
N ALA A 133 21.78 2.09 17.24
CA ALA A 133 20.95 3.21 16.76
C ALA A 133 21.14 4.53 17.54
N GLY A 134 22.00 4.54 18.57
CA GLY A 134 22.10 5.66 19.50
C GLY A 134 21.08 5.57 20.63
N LYS A 135 20.99 6.61 21.46
CA LYS A 135 20.08 6.67 22.62
C LYS A 135 18.61 6.74 22.18
N LEU A 136 17.71 6.31 23.04
CA LEU A 136 16.28 6.18 22.76
C LEU A 136 15.47 6.90 23.83
N SER A 137 14.43 7.62 23.41
CA SER A 137 13.50 8.29 24.33
C SER A 137 12.79 7.28 25.24
N GLY A 138 12.75 7.56 26.54
CA GLY A 138 11.90 6.87 27.50
C GLY A 138 10.60 7.61 27.78
N VAL A 139 10.53 8.91 27.45
CA VAL A 139 9.34 9.76 27.65
C VAL A 139 8.35 9.65 26.48
N LYS A 140 8.84 9.70 25.23
CA LYS A 140 7.99 9.59 24.04
C LYS A 140 7.71 8.11 23.74
N THR A 141 6.68 7.59 24.41
CA THR A 141 6.18 6.23 24.20
C THR A 141 5.21 6.19 23.04
N ASP A 142 5.37 5.24 22.13
CA ASP A 142 4.53 5.08 20.94
C ASP A 142 4.27 3.58 20.72
N MET A 143 3.08 3.13 21.12
CA MET A 143 2.65 1.74 21.01
C MET A 143 1.19 1.68 20.58
N SER A 144 0.92 0.84 19.59
CA SER A 144 -0.43 0.51 19.13
C SER A 144 -0.64 -1.01 19.13
N ILE A 145 -1.89 -1.41 19.35
CA ILE A 145 -2.30 -2.81 19.39
C ILE A 145 -3.14 -3.09 18.15
N ASN A 146 -2.74 -4.10 17.40
CA ASN A 146 -3.36 -4.42 16.12
C ASN A 146 -3.61 -5.93 16.02
N THR A 147 -4.72 -6.30 15.39
CA THR A 147 -4.96 -7.68 14.97
C THR A 147 -5.10 -7.74 13.46
N TYR A 148 -4.38 -8.67 12.84
CA TYR A 148 -4.55 -9.00 11.43
C TYR A 148 -5.37 -10.29 11.35
N THR A 149 -6.54 -10.22 10.72
CA THR A 149 -7.41 -11.36 10.39
C THR A 149 -7.33 -11.68 8.91
N LYS A 150 -8.07 -12.67 8.42
CA LYS A 150 -8.09 -13.02 6.99
C LYS A 150 -8.32 -11.77 6.11
N GLY A 151 -7.48 -11.57 5.10
CA GLY A 151 -7.52 -10.42 4.20
C GLY A 151 -6.77 -9.18 4.70
N CYS A 152 -6.45 -9.10 6.00
CA CYS A 152 -5.65 -8.00 6.53
C CYS A 152 -4.22 -8.06 6.03
N HIS A 153 -3.66 -6.90 5.70
CA HIS A 153 -2.34 -6.70 5.13
C HIS A 153 -1.86 -5.26 5.41
N LEU A 154 -0.56 -5.03 5.24
CA LEU A 154 0.04 -3.70 5.21
C LEU A 154 1.12 -3.75 4.14
N LEU A 155 1.02 -2.88 3.13
CA LEU A 155 1.87 -2.89 1.94
C LEU A 155 3.24 -2.24 2.22
N THR A 156 4.11 -2.22 1.22
CA THR A 156 5.51 -1.80 1.36
C THR A 156 5.63 -0.34 1.82
N HIS A 157 6.32 -0.12 2.93
CA HIS A 157 6.63 1.19 3.52
C HIS A 157 7.97 1.11 4.27
N ASP A 158 8.52 2.23 4.75
CA ASP A 158 9.85 2.28 5.38
C ASP A 158 9.88 2.78 6.83
N ASP A 159 8.72 3.11 7.41
CA ASP A 159 8.53 3.61 8.79
C ASP A 159 9.15 4.98 9.11
N VAL A 160 9.55 5.75 8.09
CA VAL A 160 10.26 7.02 8.27
C VAL A 160 9.28 8.16 8.47
N ILE A 161 8.84 8.34 9.73
CA ILE A 161 7.87 9.37 10.12
C ILE A 161 8.37 10.07 11.39
N GLY A 162 8.40 11.41 11.36
CA GLY A 162 8.79 12.26 12.49
C GLY A 162 10.11 11.83 13.14
N SER A 163 10.06 11.59 14.45
CA SER A 163 11.23 11.23 15.27
C SER A 163 11.43 9.74 15.52
N ARG A 164 10.81 8.85 14.73
CA ARG A 164 10.96 7.39 14.88
C ARG A 164 12.42 6.97 14.61
N ARG A 165 13.01 6.17 15.51
CA ARG A 165 14.42 5.72 15.46
C ARG A 165 14.56 4.20 15.37
N VAL A 166 13.76 3.45 16.13
CA VAL A 166 13.73 1.98 16.06
C VAL A 166 12.28 1.52 16.03
N SER A 167 11.90 0.78 14.99
CA SER A 167 10.61 0.11 14.89
C SER A 167 10.67 -1.25 15.58
N PHE A 168 9.60 -1.64 16.27
CA PHE A 168 9.47 -2.98 16.85
C PHE A 168 8.05 -3.52 16.74
N ILE A 169 7.95 -4.84 16.64
CA ILE A 169 6.68 -5.57 16.60
C ILE A 169 6.79 -6.77 17.54
N LEU A 170 6.07 -6.73 18.66
CA LEU A 170 5.92 -7.83 19.60
C LEU A 170 4.70 -8.68 19.23
N TYR A 171 4.95 -9.93 18.86
CA TYR A 171 3.93 -10.85 18.37
C TYR A 171 3.27 -11.64 19.50
N MET A 172 1.93 -11.66 19.47
CA MET A 172 1.10 -12.38 20.43
C MET A 172 0.00 -13.24 19.77
N PRO A 173 0.30 -14.06 18.73
CA PRO A 173 -0.64 -15.08 18.27
C PRO A 173 -0.96 -16.08 19.42
N ASP A 174 -1.82 -17.07 19.16
CA ASP A 174 -2.15 -18.11 20.14
C ASP A 174 -0.86 -18.73 20.74
N PRO A 175 -0.61 -18.59 22.06
CA PRO A 175 0.63 -19.02 22.69
C PRO A 175 0.82 -20.53 22.72
N ASP A 176 -0.27 -21.29 22.54
CA ASP A 176 -0.25 -22.74 22.64
C ASP A 176 -0.30 -23.41 21.25
N ARG A 177 -0.14 -22.62 20.18
CA ARG A 177 -0.12 -23.09 18.78
C ARG A 177 0.92 -22.36 17.95
N GLU A 178 1.62 -23.12 17.12
CA GLU A 178 2.55 -22.56 16.13
C GLU A 178 1.80 -21.79 15.04
N TRP A 179 2.26 -20.57 14.76
CA TRP A 179 1.83 -19.81 13.59
C TRP A 179 2.58 -20.33 12.35
N LYS A 180 1.83 -20.80 11.36
CA LYS A 180 2.41 -21.49 10.20
C LYS A 180 2.60 -20.54 9.04
N GLU A 181 3.61 -20.80 8.21
CA GLU A 181 3.91 -19.97 7.04
C GLU A 181 2.72 -19.79 6.09
N HIS A 182 1.92 -20.83 5.87
CA HIS A 182 0.75 -20.76 4.97
C HIS A 182 -0.42 -19.93 5.55
N TYR A 183 -0.37 -19.55 6.83
CA TYR A 183 -1.35 -18.62 7.40
C TYR A 183 -1.14 -17.20 6.88
N GLY A 184 0.02 -16.89 6.29
CA GLY A 184 0.40 -15.52 5.92
C GLY A 184 0.78 -14.70 7.15
N GLY A 185 0.66 -13.37 7.10
CA GLY A 185 0.99 -12.49 8.22
C GLY A 185 2.48 -12.38 8.52
N ALA A 186 3.36 -12.80 7.61
CA ALA A 186 4.79 -12.67 7.81
C ALA A 186 5.24 -11.20 7.67
N LEU A 187 6.24 -10.80 8.45
CA LEU A 187 7.00 -9.57 8.17
C LEU A 187 7.93 -9.86 7.00
N ARG A 188 7.80 -9.12 5.88
CA ARG A 188 8.67 -9.28 4.70
C ARG A 188 9.57 -8.06 4.56
N LEU A 189 10.84 -8.28 4.21
CA LEU A 189 11.85 -7.21 4.11
C LEU A 189 12.37 -7.12 2.68
N PHE A 190 12.52 -5.89 2.18
CA PHE A 190 12.87 -5.61 0.79
C PHE A 190 14.28 -5.02 0.69
N PRO A 191 15.13 -5.56 -0.19
CA PRO A 191 16.38 -4.90 -0.57
C PRO A 191 16.10 -3.57 -1.27
N ALA A 192 17.02 -2.61 -1.14
CA ALA A 192 17.02 -1.40 -1.95
C ALA A 192 17.87 -1.61 -3.22
N VAL A 193 17.35 -1.20 -4.38
CA VAL A 193 18.11 -1.03 -5.63
C VAL A 193 19.07 0.15 -5.49
N VAL A 194 18.50 1.29 -5.07
CA VAL A 194 19.16 2.53 -4.62
C VAL A 194 18.33 3.07 -3.43
N PRO A 195 18.87 4.00 -2.63
CA PRO A 195 18.06 4.66 -1.60
C PRO A 195 16.71 5.15 -2.15
N ASN A 196 15.63 4.90 -1.42
CA ASN A 196 14.23 5.17 -1.76
C ASN A 196 13.63 4.31 -2.89
N VAL A 197 14.37 3.33 -3.44
CA VAL A 197 13.86 2.43 -4.49
C VAL A 197 14.03 0.98 -4.05
N PRO A 198 13.02 0.36 -3.42
CA PRO A 198 13.05 -1.05 -3.08
C PRO A 198 13.00 -1.93 -4.33
N GLN A 199 13.65 -3.10 -4.26
CA GLN A 199 13.44 -4.18 -5.21
C GLN A 199 11.98 -4.64 -5.17
N THR A 200 11.50 -5.16 -6.29
CA THR A 200 10.12 -5.61 -6.45
C THR A 200 9.70 -6.64 -5.41
N ASP A 201 10.56 -7.63 -5.18
CA ASP A 201 10.27 -8.81 -4.38
C ASP A 201 11.05 -8.76 -3.06
N PRO A 202 10.43 -9.25 -1.96
CA PRO A 202 11.12 -9.33 -0.68
C PRO A 202 12.20 -10.40 -0.72
N SER A 203 13.33 -10.15 -0.05
CA SER A 203 14.42 -11.13 0.08
C SER A 203 14.33 -11.96 1.36
N HIS A 204 13.61 -11.46 2.37
CA HIS A 204 13.46 -12.10 3.66
C HIS A 204 11.99 -12.13 4.09
N LYS A 205 11.60 -13.22 4.76
CA LYS A 205 10.26 -13.45 5.28
C LYS A 205 10.37 -14.02 6.70
N PHE A 206 9.83 -13.29 7.68
CA PHE A 206 9.83 -13.67 9.08
C PHE A 206 8.42 -14.10 9.51
N VAL A 207 8.26 -15.39 9.85
CA VAL A 207 7.00 -15.97 10.32
C VAL A 207 6.89 -15.78 11.84
N PRO A 208 5.96 -14.93 12.32
CA PRO A 208 5.92 -14.52 13.73
C PRO A 208 5.43 -15.63 14.64
N GLN A 209 6.02 -15.78 15.83
CA GLN A 209 5.51 -16.65 16.90
C GLN A 209 5.17 -15.85 18.14
N PHE A 210 4.40 -16.44 19.04
CA PHE A 210 4.15 -15.86 20.37
C PHE A 210 5.47 -15.52 21.08
N ASN A 211 5.51 -14.36 21.71
CA ASN A 211 6.64 -13.85 22.49
C ASN A 211 7.94 -13.67 21.67
N GLN A 212 7.80 -13.39 20.37
CA GLN A 212 8.88 -12.90 19.53
C GLN A 212 8.71 -11.41 19.29
N MET A 213 9.83 -10.68 19.30
CA MET A 213 9.86 -9.27 18.89
C MET A 213 10.81 -9.10 17.72
N ALA A 214 10.28 -8.73 16.55
CA ALA A 214 11.11 -8.26 15.44
C ALA A 214 11.34 -6.75 15.61
N PHE A 215 12.53 -6.26 15.28
CA PHE A 215 12.86 -4.85 15.39
C PHE A 215 13.99 -4.47 14.44
N PHE A 216 14.03 -3.20 14.03
CA PHE A 216 15.06 -2.64 13.15
C PHE A 216 15.18 -1.14 13.35
N THR A 217 16.37 -0.62 13.05
CA THR A 217 16.58 0.83 13.00
C THR A 217 15.80 1.39 11.81
N VAL A 218 15.08 2.49 12.01
CA VAL A 218 14.42 3.22 10.93
C VAL A 218 15.49 3.90 10.08
N GLN A 219 15.52 3.59 8.78
CA GLN A 219 16.55 4.05 7.87
C GLN A 219 15.91 4.66 6.61
N PRO A 220 15.90 6.00 6.47
CA PRO A 220 15.36 6.69 5.30
C PRO A 220 15.79 6.03 3.98
N GLY A 221 14.80 5.56 3.21
CA GLY A 221 15.01 4.95 1.90
C GLY A 221 15.63 3.56 1.89
N LEU A 222 15.72 2.86 3.03
CA LEU A 222 16.32 1.54 3.13
C LEU A 222 15.46 0.52 3.89
N SER A 223 14.79 0.92 4.98
CA SER A 223 14.05 0.00 5.87
C SER A 223 12.70 -0.47 5.32
N PHE A 224 12.63 -0.76 4.02
CA PHE A 224 11.40 -1.17 3.35
C PHE A 224 10.93 -2.56 3.79
N HIS A 225 9.70 -2.62 4.29
CA HIS A 225 9.06 -3.84 4.74
C HIS A 225 7.55 -3.79 4.56
N ASP A 226 6.92 -4.94 4.74
CA ASP A 226 5.47 -5.07 4.69
C ASP A 226 4.97 -6.19 5.62
N VAL A 227 3.64 -6.30 5.75
CA VAL A 227 2.97 -7.45 6.38
C VAL A 227 2.23 -8.25 5.30
N GLU A 228 2.72 -9.46 5.02
CA GLU A 228 2.06 -10.41 4.12
C GLU A 228 0.61 -10.62 4.54
N GLU A 229 -0.32 -10.61 3.57
CA GLU A 229 -1.74 -10.86 3.81
C GLU A 229 -1.96 -12.13 4.67
N VAL A 230 -2.80 -12.03 5.69
CA VAL A 230 -3.25 -13.20 6.45
C VAL A 230 -4.28 -13.97 5.62
N ARG A 231 -4.00 -15.23 5.30
CA ARG A 231 -4.77 -16.03 4.33
C ARG A 231 -5.81 -16.97 4.95
N VAL A 232 -5.81 -17.08 6.28
CA VAL A 232 -6.68 -17.99 7.02
C VAL A 232 -7.47 -17.25 8.08
N ASP A 233 -8.58 -17.85 8.52
CA ASP A 233 -9.42 -17.31 9.60
C ASP A 233 -8.75 -17.49 10.97
N LYS A 234 -7.77 -16.63 11.26
CA LYS A 234 -6.98 -16.56 12.49
C LYS A 234 -6.65 -15.12 12.83
N HIS A 235 -6.45 -14.87 14.12
CA HIS A 235 -6.04 -13.56 14.63
C HIS A 235 -4.53 -13.55 14.88
N ARG A 236 -3.81 -12.76 14.09
CA ARG A 236 -2.41 -12.40 14.35
C ARG A 236 -2.41 -11.11 15.17
N LEU A 237 -2.48 -11.25 16.49
CA LEU A 237 -2.36 -10.14 17.41
C LEU A 237 -0.90 -9.71 17.55
N SER A 238 -0.65 -8.41 17.52
CA SER A 238 0.66 -7.82 17.78
C SER A 238 0.53 -6.48 18.49
N ILE A 239 1.57 -6.13 19.22
CA ILE A 239 1.84 -4.76 19.64
C ILE A 239 2.97 -4.24 18.77
N GLN A 240 2.71 -3.18 18.03
CA GLN A 240 3.71 -2.46 17.25
C GLN A 240 4.05 -1.15 17.95
N GLY A 241 5.25 -0.64 17.75
CA GLY A 241 5.64 0.63 18.33
C GLY A 241 7.00 1.10 17.87
N TRP A 242 7.34 2.31 18.31
CA TRP A 242 8.59 2.96 17.97
C TRP A 242 9.29 3.51 19.20
N TYR A 243 10.62 3.38 19.20
CA TYR A 243 11.47 4.21 20.03
C TYR A 243 11.85 5.46 19.25
N HIS A 244 11.77 6.61 19.92
CA HIS A 244 12.05 7.90 19.31
C HIS A 244 13.46 8.40 19.61
N ILE A 245 13.88 9.39 18.82
CA ILE A 245 15.00 10.28 19.15
C ILE A 245 14.76 10.86 20.58
N PRO A 246 15.76 10.87 21.48
CA PRO A 246 15.62 11.45 22.81
C PRO A 246 15.07 12.87 22.76
N GLN A 247 14.19 13.22 23.70
CA GLN A 247 13.55 14.52 23.81
C GLN A 247 14.35 15.47 24.70
N GLU A 248 14.04 16.77 24.67
CA GLU A 248 14.73 17.75 25.51
C GLU A 248 14.70 17.33 26.99
N GLY A 249 15.88 17.23 27.61
CA GLY A 249 16.05 16.79 29.00
C GLY A 249 16.32 15.30 29.20
N GLU A 250 16.27 14.47 28.15
CA GLU A 250 16.62 13.05 28.21
C GLU A 250 18.12 12.78 27.93
N ASP A 251 18.61 11.63 28.40
CA ASP A 251 19.99 11.17 28.11
C ASP A 251 20.19 10.96 26.61
N GLY A 252 21.22 11.61 26.06
CA GLY A 252 21.54 11.55 24.63
C GLY A 252 20.74 12.49 23.73
N TYR A 253 19.98 13.44 24.29
CA TYR A 253 19.37 14.51 23.51
C TYR A 253 20.41 15.39 22.81
N VAL A 254 20.20 15.62 21.52
CA VAL A 254 21.01 16.53 20.69
C VAL A 254 20.09 17.54 20.01
N PRO A 255 20.20 18.85 20.32
CA PRO A 255 19.39 19.88 19.66
C PRO A 255 19.57 19.84 18.13
N GLY A 256 18.47 19.86 17.38
CA GLY A 256 18.48 19.84 15.91
C GLY A 256 18.52 18.46 15.28
N GLU A 257 18.61 17.37 16.05
CA GLU A 257 18.73 16.01 15.50
C GLU A 257 17.41 15.51 14.89
N GLN A 258 16.29 15.81 15.51
CA GLN A 258 14.96 15.45 15.01
C GLN A 258 14.69 16.17 13.69
N GLU A 259 14.88 17.49 13.67
CA GLU A 259 14.68 18.35 12.50
C GLU A 259 15.60 17.93 11.34
N ALA A 260 16.85 17.54 11.64
CA ALA A 260 17.78 17.03 10.63
C ALA A 260 17.41 15.65 10.08
N THR A 261 16.65 14.86 10.84
CA THR A 261 16.15 13.54 10.42
C THR A 261 14.90 13.71 9.56
N GLU A 262 13.96 14.52 10.00
CA GLU A 262 12.73 14.89 9.28
C GLU A 262 13.06 15.55 7.94
N ALA A 263 14.06 16.43 7.89
CA ALA A 263 14.53 17.06 6.66
C ALA A 263 15.07 16.08 5.59
N LYS A 264 15.41 14.83 5.95
CA LYS A 264 15.84 13.78 5.00
C LYS A 264 14.69 12.88 4.55
N SER A 265 13.52 13.04 5.16
CA SER A 265 12.33 12.21 4.97
C SER A 265 11.19 12.98 4.30
N THR A 266 11.42 14.23 3.90
CA THR A 266 10.37 15.06 3.34
C THR A 266 9.84 14.43 2.05
N LEU A 267 8.52 14.41 1.91
CA LEU A 267 7.80 13.86 0.75
C LEU A 267 8.34 14.44 -0.58
N GLN A 268 8.74 15.72 -0.57
CA GLN A 268 9.41 16.39 -1.69
C GLN A 268 10.73 15.74 -2.15
N GLN A 269 11.47 15.08 -1.26
CA GLN A 269 12.67 14.31 -1.62
C GLN A 269 12.32 12.95 -2.22
N LEU A 270 11.19 12.35 -1.83
CA LEU A 270 10.70 11.07 -2.36
C LEU A 270 10.06 11.20 -3.75
N GLU A 271 9.56 12.38 -4.09
CA GLU A 271 8.98 12.71 -5.40
C GLU A 271 9.97 13.41 -6.34
N SER A 272 11.27 13.41 -6.02
CA SER A 272 12.27 14.06 -6.85
C SER A 272 12.31 13.45 -8.27
N LYS A 273 12.68 14.28 -9.26
CA LYS A 273 12.81 13.82 -10.66
C LYS A 273 13.76 12.64 -10.80
N GLU A 274 14.80 12.58 -9.96
CA GLU A 274 15.77 11.49 -9.93
C GLU A 274 15.14 10.16 -9.47
N LEU A 275 14.13 10.18 -8.60
CA LEU A 275 13.43 8.97 -8.16
C LEU A 275 12.35 8.53 -9.16
N GLN A 276 11.70 9.48 -9.83
CA GLN A 276 10.76 9.19 -10.92
C GLN A 276 11.43 8.44 -12.09
N GLU A 277 12.76 8.49 -12.21
CA GLU A 277 13.51 7.65 -13.15
C GLU A 277 13.34 6.15 -12.89
N TYR A 278 12.97 5.72 -11.69
CA TYR A 278 12.76 4.32 -11.31
C TYR A 278 11.29 3.88 -11.34
N ASP A 279 10.37 4.79 -11.64
CA ASP A 279 8.95 4.51 -11.75
C ASP A 279 8.63 3.86 -13.11
N PHE A 280 8.02 2.69 -13.09
CA PHE A 280 7.57 1.96 -14.29
C PHE A 280 6.17 1.39 -14.06
N PRO A 281 5.25 1.44 -15.05
CA PRO A 281 5.40 2.10 -16.34
C PRO A 281 5.60 3.62 -16.18
N LYS A 282 6.27 4.24 -17.14
CA LYS A 282 6.35 5.70 -17.21
C LYS A 282 4.96 6.26 -17.52
N GLU A 283 4.50 7.25 -16.77
CA GLU A 283 3.24 7.95 -17.04
C GLU A 283 3.44 9.00 -18.15
N VAL A 284 3.70 8.52 -19.37
CA VAL A 284 3.97 9.38 -20.54
C VAL A 284 2.92 9.12 -21.61
N ARG A 285 2.21 10.19 -21.98
CA ARG A 285 1.22 10.19 -23.07
C ARG A 285 1.89 10.53 -24.39
N VAL A 286 1.64 9.74 -25.43
CA VAL A 286 2.16 9.94 -26.77
C VAL A 286 1.31 10.99 -27.49
N PRO A 287 1.88 12.15 -27.90
CA PRO A 287 1.11 13.19 -28.56
C PRO A 287 0.65 12.75 -29.96
N PHE A 288 -0.56 13.13 -30.31
CA PHE A 288 -1.11 12.92 -31.65
C PHE A 288 -0.48 13.89 -32.64
N SER A 289 -0.47 13.48 -33.91
CA SER A 289 -0.06 14.39 -34.98
C SER A 289 -1.08 15.52 -35.13
N SER A 290 -0.63 16.69 -35.61
CA SER A 290 -1.54 17.81 -35.88
C SER A 290 -2.62 17.49 -36.93
N TYR A 291 -2.39 16.51 -37.80
CA TYR A 291 -3.39 16.00 -38.73
C TYR A 291 -4.47 15.18 -38.03
N GLU A 292 -4.06 14.33 -37.08
CA GLU A 292 -4.98 13.51 -36.29
C GLU A 292 -5.87 14.37 -35.39
N ILE A 293 -5.30 15.38 -34.72
CA ILE A 293 -6.07 16.31 -33.88
C ILE A 293 -7.11 17.06 -34.71
N LYS A 294 -6.73 17.63 -35.87
CA LYS A 294 -7.68 18.28 -36.80
C LYS A 294 -8.76 17.33 -37.31
N GLY A 295 -8.38 16.06 -37.49
CA GLY A 295 -9.32 14.99 -37.82
C GLY A 295 -10.38 14.84 -36.73
N LEU A 296 -9.98 14.83 -35.46
CA LEU A 296 -10.87 14.71 -34.31
C LEU A 296 -11.73 15.96 -34.08
N GLU A 297 -11.18 17.17 -34.27
CA GLU A 297 -11.93 18.44 -34.17
C GLU A 297 -13.12 18.54 -35.13
N SER A 298 -13.07 17.81 -36.26
CA SER A 298 -14.09 17.83 -37.30
C SER A 298 -15.08 16.65 -37.22
N VAL A 299 -15.01 15.85 -36.17
CA VAL A 299 -15.88 14.68 -35.98
C VAL A 299 -17.27 15.12 -35.52
N GLU A 300 -18.23 15.05 -36.44
CA GLU A 300 -19.66 15.26 -36.11
C GLU A 300 -20.43 13.94 -35.96
N ARG A 301 -19.94 12.87 -36.62
CA ARG A 301 -20.55 11.54 -36.62
C ARG A 301 -19.55 10.47 -37.07
N LEU A 302 -19.84 9.21 -36.75
CA LEU A 302 -19.11 8.06 -37.28
C LEU A 302 -19.41 7.86 -38.78
N THR A 303 -18.40 7.56 -39.57
CA THR A 303 -18.58 7.15 -40.98
C THR A 303 -18.92 5.66 -41.08
N GLU A 304 -19.41 5.20 -42.25
CA GLU A 304 -19.68 3.77 -42.48
C GLU A 304 -18.47 2.89 -42.21
N ASN A 305 -17.27 3.33 -42.62
CA ASN A 305 -16.02 2.62 -42.36
C ASN A 305 -15.65 2.62 -40.87
N ASP A 306 -15.93 3.71 -40.14
CA ASP A 306 -15.70 3.76 -38.70
C ASP A 306 -16.62 2.74 -38.00
N VAL A 307 -17.91 2.71 -38.36
CA VAL A 307 -18.89 1.77 -37.81
C VAL A 307 -18.51 0.32 -38.14
N GLU A 308 -18.13 0.02 -39.38
CA GLU A 308 -17.70 -1.33 -39.78
C GLU A 308 -16.48 -1.81 -38.98
N TYR A 309 -15.51 -0.92 -38.74
CA TYR A 309 -14.33 -1.25 -37.93
C TYR A 309 -14.69 -1.42 -36.45
N LEU A 310 -15.46 -0.48 -35.89
CA LEU A 310 -15.86 -0.51 -34.48
C LEU A 310 -16.71 -1.73 -34.14
N ASN A 311 -17.62 -2.13 -35.03
CA ASN A 311 -18.52 -3.26 -34.82
C ASN A 311 -17.80 -4.62 -34.76
N GLN A 312 -16.50 -4.68 -35.12
CA GLN A 312 -15.69 -5.89 -34.88
C GLN A 312 -15.47 -6.13 -33.38
N TYR A 313 -15.48 -5.07 -32.56
CA TYR A 313 -15.14 -5.12 -31.14
C TYR A 313 -16.26 -4.57 -30.24
N LEU A 314 -16.82 -3.41 -30.55
CA LEU A 314 -17.86 -2.76 -29.74
C LEU A 314 -19.23 -3.37 -29.98
N ASN A 315 -20.05 -3.27 -28.95
CA ASN A 315 -21.49 -3.54 -29.02
C ASN A 315 -22.16 -2.56 -30.00
N GLU A 316 -23.02 -3.10 -30.87
CA GLU A 316 -23.67 -2.34 -31.95
C GLU A 316 -24.55 -1.20 -31.43
N ASP A 317 -25.18 -1.38 -30.26
CA ASP A 317 -26.01 -0.35 -29.61
C ASP A 317 -25.19 0.92 -29.29
N LEU A 318 -23.90 0.76 -28.98
CA LEU A 318 -23.00 1.89 -28.65
C LEU A 318 -22.57 2.70 -29.89
N LEU A 319 -22.91 2.23 -31.08
CA LEU A 319 -22.60 2.89 -32.36
C LEU A 319 -23.82 3.66 -32.89
N GLU A 320 -24.99 3.48 -32.29
CA GLU A 320 -26.19 4.22 -32.65
C GLU A 320 -26.09 5.70 -32.24
N GLU A 321 -26.46 6.61 -33.15
CA GLU A 321 -26.42 8.06 -32.89
C GLU A 321 -27.25 8.47 -31.66
N SER A 322 -28.34 7.74 -31.38
CA SER A 322 -29.19 8.00 -30.22
C SER A 322 -28.49 7.69 -28.89
N GLN A 323 -27.75 6.57 -28.82
CA GLN A 323 -27.02 6.17 -27.63
C GLN A 323 -25.75 6.99 -27.45
N ILE A 324 -25.03 7.30 -28.51
CA ILE A 324 -23.87 8.21 -28.47
C ILE A 324 -24.26 9.55 -27.84
N LYS A 325 -25.37 10.16 -28.29
CA LYS A 325 -25.87 11.43 -27.71
C LYS A 325 -26.27 11.29 -26.25
N LYS A 326 -26.87 10.16 -25.86
CA LYS A 326 -27.24 9.90 -24.47
C LYS A 326 -26.01 9.78 -23.57
N LEU A 327 -24.98 9.07 -24.01
CA LEU A 327 -23.70 8.95 -23.31
C LEU A 327 -23.00 10.30 -23.21
N GLN A 328 -22.96 11.05 -24.32
CA GLN A 328 -22.42 12.41 -24.36
C GLN A 328 -23.10 13.33 -23.36
N GLN A 329 -24.44 13.35 -23.34
CA GLN A 329 -25.18 14.17 -22.38
C GLN A 329 -24.83 13.80 -20.93
N LYS A 330 -24.82 12.49 -20.61
CA LYS A 330 -24.46 12.04 -19.26
C LYS A 330 -23.04 12.46 -18.89
N PHE A 331 -22.08 12.26 -19.79
CA PHE A 331 -20.69 12.62 -19.53
C PHE A 331 -20.51 14.14 -19.35
N VAL A 332 -21.17 14.97 -20.15
CA VAL A 332 -21.13 16.44 -20.01
C VAL A 332 -21.73 16.90 -18.67
N GLU A 333 -22.74 16.19 -18.16
CA GLU A 333 -23.38 16.50 -16.88
C GLU A 333 -22.54 16.05 -15.67
N GLU A 334 -21.89 14.88 -15.74
CA GLU A 334 -21.25 14.23 -14.59
C GLU A 334 -19.71 14.21 -14.64
N ASN A 335 -19.08 14.54 -15.78
CA ASN A 335 -17.66 14.25 -16.09
C ASN A 335 -17.27 12.78 -15.87
N LEU A 336 -18.26 11.89 -15.86
CA LEU A 336 -18.16 10.48 -15.53
C LEU A 336 -19.23 9.73 -16.32
N VAL A 337 -18.86 8.59 -16.91
CA VAL A 337 -19.84 7.66 -17.47
C VAL A 337 -19.37 6.22 -17.27
N HIS A 338 -20.32 5.37 -16.88
CA HIS A 338 -20.16 3.93 -16.83
C HIS A 338 -20.93 3.30 -17.97
N ILE A 339 -20.28 2.40 -18.71
CA ILE A 339 -20.83 1.71 -19.86
C ILE A 339 -20.70 0.22 -19.62
N ASP A 340 -21.82 -0.46 -19.50
CA ASP A 340 -21.88 -1.92 -19.48
C ASP A 340 -21.85 -2.49 -20.90
N ASP A 341 -21.41 -3.75 -21.01
CA ASP A 341 -21.37 -4.51 -22.25
C ASP A 341 -20.70 -3.80 -23.43
N VAL A 342 -19.52 -3.22 -23.16
CA VAL A 342 -18.76 -2.40 -24.13
C VAL A 342 -18.34 -3.20 -25.35
N LEU A 343 -17.73 -4.36 -25.12
CA LEU A 343 -17.36 -5.29 -26.17
C LEU A 343 -18.60 -6.08 -26.58
N ASN A 344 -18.78 -6.32 -27.88
CA ASN A 344 -19.84 -7.18 -28.37
C ASN A 344 -19.69 -8.61 -27.85
N ASP A 345 -20.81 -9.34 -27.78
CA ASP A 345 -20.86 -10.70 -27.27
C ASP A 345 -19.87 -11.65 -27.94
N LYS A 346 -19.66 -11.50 -29.25
CA LYS A 346 -18.77 -12.39 -30.00
C LYS A 346 -17.32 -12.23 -29.50
N TYR A 347 -16.84 -11.00 -29.42
CA TYR A 347 -15.48 -10.71 -28.99
C TYR A 347 -15.31 -10.95 -27.48
N ALA A 348 -16.24 -10.44 -26.67
CA ALA A 348 -16.23 -10.61 -25.22
C ALA A 348 -16.20 -12.09 -24.81
N ASN A 349 -17.01 -12.95 -25.42
CA ASN A 349 -17.03 -14.38 -25.05
C ASN A 349 -15.73 -15.10 -25.38
N VAL A 350 -15.08 -14.77 -26.50
CA VAL A 350 -13.76 -15.33 -26.86
C VAL A 350 -12.72 -14.91 -25.83
N LEU A 351 -12.63 -13.60 -25.55
CA LEU A 351 -11.66 -13.07 -24.60
C LEU A 351 -11.90 -13.61 -23.17
N LYS A 352 -13.17 -13.68 -22.73
CA LYS A 352 -13.54 -14.28 -21.43
C LYS A 352 -13.06 -15.71 -21.30
N LYS A 353 -13.23 -16.51 -22.36
CA LYS A 353 -12.80 -17.90 -22.40
C LYS A 353 -11.28 -17.99 -22.31
N LEU A 354 -10.56 -17.17 -23.07
CA LEU A 354 -9.09 -17.14 -23.06
C LEU A 354 -8.55 -16.78 -21.67
N ILE A 355 -9.01 -15.67 -21.09
CA ILE A 355 -8.57 -15.22 -19.75
C ILE A 355 -8.86 -16.31 -18.70
N ARG A 356 -10.09 -16.88 -18.69
CA ARG A 356 -10.43 -17.95 -17.75
C ARG A 356 -9.58 -19.20 -17.93
N THR A 357 -9.25 -19.56 -19.17
CA THR A 357 -8.42 -20.73 -19.46
C THR A 357 -7.01 -20.49 -18.92
N THR A 358 -6.42 -19.33 -19.20
CA THR A 358 -5.11 -18.95 -18.65
C THR A 358 -5.11 -18.95 -17.12
N GLU A 359 -6.12 -18.38 -16.46
CA GLU A 359 -6.18 -18.35 -14.99
C GLU A 359 -6.39 -19.72 -14.33
N LEU A 360 -6.98 -20.70 -15.05
CA LEU A 360 -7.23 -22.04 -14.51
C LEU A 360 -6.12 -23.05 -14.84
N ASP A 361 -5.52 -22.93 -16.02
CA ASP A 361 -4.61 -23.94 -16.57
C ASP A 361 -3.13 -23.54 -16.48
N GLU A 362 -2.82 -22.24 -16.38
CA GLU A 362 -1.44 -21.74 -16.32
C GLU A 362 -1.03 -21.37 -14.89
N VAL A 363 0.27 -21.51 -14.59
CA VAL A 363 0.83 -21.09 -13.30
C VAL A 363 1.06 -19.58 -13.32
N MET A 364 0.38 -18.85 -12.44
CA MET A 364 0.57 -17.42 -12.28
C MET A 364 1.99 -17.10 -11.75
N PRO A 365 2.76 -16.22 -12.41
CA PRO A 365 4.09 -15.82 -11.94
C PRO A 365 3.96 -14.98 -10.66
N LYS A 366 4.71 -15.33 -9.63
CA LYS A 366 4.68 -14.71 -8.29
C LYS A 366 5.79 -13.70 -8.08
N THR A 367 6.95 -13.95 -8.66
CA THR A 367 8.13 -13.09 -8.57
C THR A 367 8.39 -12.38 -9.90
N ALA A 368 9.15 -11.28 -9.89
CA ALA A 368 9.49 -10.52 -11.08
C ALA A 368 10.27 -11.36 -12.10
N ASN A 369 11.15 -12.26 -11.63
CA ASN A 369 11.95 -13.13 -12.47
C ASN A 369 11.14 -14.24 -13.18
N GLU A 370 9.93 -14.53 -12.70
CA GLU A 370 9.01 -15.49 -13.34
C GLU A 370 8.15 -14.83 -14.43
N VAL A 371 8.19 -13.51 -14.57
CA VAL A 371 7.38 -12.79 -15.56
C VAL A 371 8.08 -12.83 -16.92
N GLU A 372 7.40 -13.44 -17.89
CA GLU A 372 7.88 -13.52 -19.26
C GLU A 372 7.34 -12.37 -20.11
N GLY A 373 8.19 -11.86 -21.01
CA GLY A 373 7.79 -10.85 -21.98
C GLY A 373 6.64 -11.35 -22.88
N PRO A 374 5.77 -10.45 -23.37
CA PRO A 374 5.83 -8.99 -23.29
C PRO A 374 5.31 -8.40 -21.97
N TRP A 375 4.88 -9.21 -21.00
CA TRP A 375 4.47 -8.71 -19.70
C TRP A 375 5.67 -8.13 -18.95
N LYS A 376 5.40 -7.04 -18.21
CA LYS A 376 6.35 -6.35 -17.34
C LYS A 376 5.75 -6.20 -15.95
N VAL A 377 6.57 -5.94 -14.94
CA VAL A 377 6.11 -5.65 -13.58
C VAL A 377 6.22 -4.15 -13.32
N ALA A 378 5.15 -3.55 -12.79
CA ALA A 378 5.16 -2.16 -12.35
C ALA A 378 5.95 -2.01 -11.05
N LEU A 379 6.73 -0.92 -10.94
CA LEU A 379 7.73 -0.65 -9.91
C LEU A 379 7.76 0.85 -9.59
N PRO A 380 8.18 1.27 -8.39
CA PRO A 380 8.59 0.44 -7.24
C PRO A 380 7.42 0.01 -6.34
N PRO A 381 7.57 -1.08 -5.54
CA PRO A 381 6.47 -1.66 -4.76
C PRO A 381 6.01 -0.86 -3.55
N HIS A 382 6.59 0.32 -3.26
CA HIS A 382 6.01 1.27 -2.29
C HIS A 382 5.09 2.30 -2.95
N LYS A 383 4.90 2.24 -4.27
CA LYS A 383 3.92 3.05 -5.03
C LYS A 383 2.88 2.15 -5.69
N TRP A 384 3.35 1.12 -6.38
CA TRP A 384 2.49 0.20 -7.10
C TRP A 384 3.22 -1.09 -7.46
N ARG A 385 2.45 -2.14 -7.72
CA ARG A 385 2.93 -3.41 -8.24
C ARG A 385 1.80 -4.06 -9.02
N TYR A 386 1.98 -4.29 -10.32
CA TYR A 386 1.03 -5.04 -11.16
C TYR A 386 1.72 -5.50 -12.42
N LEU A 387 1.17 -6.50 -13.11
CA LEU A 387 1.64 -6.86 -14.44
C LEU A 387 1.04 -5.92 -15.48
N TYR A 388 1.83 -5.50 -16.46
CA TYR A 388 1.32 -4.66 -17.54
C TYR A 388 1.91 -4.98 -18.91
N LEU A 389 1.13 -4.64 -19.95
CA LEU A 389 1.56 -4.53 -21.34
C LEU A 389 1.38 -3.08 -21.77
N ASP A 390 2.43 -2.47 -22.28
CA ASP A 390 2.46 -1.10 -22.80
C ASP A 390 2.71 -1.05 -24.32
N GLY A 391 2.76 -2.21 -24.97
CA GLY A 391 3.04 -2.33 -26.41
C GLY A 391 4.49 -2.06 -26.79
N THR A 392 5.42 -1.92 -25.85
CA THR A 392 6.86 -1.76 -26.13
C THR A 392 7.62 -3.05 -25.81
N SER A 393 8.91 -3.08 -26.15
CA SER A 393 9.76 -4.25 -25.96
C SER A 393 9.97 -4.56 -24.47
N PRO A 394 10.23 -5.83 -24.10
CA PRO A 394 10.59 -6.20 -22.73
C PRO A 394 11.80 -5.41 -22.21
N GLN A 395 11.77 -5.05 -20.93
CA GLN A 395 12.83 -4.30 -20.27
C GLN A 395 13.31 -5.10 -19.06
N ASP A 396 14.63 -5.19 -18.86
CA ASP A 396 15.19 -5.70 -17.60
C ASP A 396 15.13 -4.59 -16.56
N LEU A 397 14.25 -4.73 -15.57
CA LEU A 397 14.11 -3.80 -14.45
C LEU A 397 14.58 -4.42 -13.13
N THR A 398 15.50 -5.40 -13.19
CA THR A 398 16.06 -6.07 -12.01
C THR A 398 17.43 -5.51 -11.60
N SER A 399 18.05 -4.69 -12.45
CA SER A 399 19.41 -4.18 -12.27
C SER A 399 19.53 -2.68 -12.60
N LEU A 400 20.47 -1.97 -11.97
CA LEU A 400 20.73 -0.55 -12.27
C LEU A 400 21.09 -0.28 -13.74
N SER A 401 21.82 -1.20 -14.37
CA SER A 401 22.09 -1.15 -15.80
C SER A 401 20.81 -1.27 -16.63
N GLY A 402 19.88 -2.12 -16.19
CA GLY A 402 18.56 -2.30 -16.80
C GLY A 402 17.71 -1.03 -16.74
N TYR A 403 17.59 -0.42 -15.55
CA TYR A 403 16.92 0.88 -15.38
C TYR A 403 17.51 1.96 -16.28
N ARG A 404 18.85 2.09 -16.31
CA ARG A 404 19.53 3.06 -17.19
C ARG A 404 19.26 2.82 -18.66
N LEU A 405 19.22 1.55 -19.10
CA LEU A 405 18.92 1.23 -20.49
C LEU A 405 17.47 1.58 -20.82
N ALA A 406 16.51 1.20 -19.97
CA ALA A 406 15.10 1.47 -20.13
C ALA A 406 14.79 2.98 -20.20
N ASN A 407 15.45 3.80 -19.38
CA ASN A 407 15.29 5.26 -19.41
C ASN A 407 15.90 5.92 -20.65
N ASN A 408 16.84 5.26 -21.34
CA ASN A 408 17.47 5.77 -22.56
C ASN A 408 16.84 5.21 -23.84
N THR A 409 15.87 4.30 -23.74
CA THR A 409 15.14 3.76 -24.88
C THR A 409 13.91 4.62 -25.20
N ASN A 410 13.95 5.32 -26.34
CA ASN A 410 12.81 6.09 -26.86
C ASN A 410 11.95 5.21 -27.80
N GLU A 411 11.35 4.15 -27.26
CA GLU A 411 10.42 3.29 -28.01
C GLU A 411 8.98 3.77 -27.83
N THR A 412 8.25 3.93 -28.93
CA THR A 412 6.81 4.21 -28.87
C THR A 412 6.02 2.91 -28.87
N PRO A 413 4.88 2.84 -28.15
CA PRO A 413 4.02 1.66 -28.14
C PRO A 413 3.64 1.17 -29.54
N ASN A 414 3.68 -0.14 -29.76
CA ASN A 414 3.15 -0.81 -30.94
C ASN A 414 2.60 -2.20 -30.56
N PHE A 415 1.33 -2.24 -30.15
CA PHE A 415 0.66 -3.47 -29.70
C PHE A 415 0.61 -4.56 -30.78
N ALA A 416 0.46 -4.20 -32.05
CA ALA A 416 0.47 -5.16 -33.16
C ALA A 416 1.85 -5.83 -33.29
N LEU A 417 2.95 -5.07 -33.19
CA LEU A 417 4.30 -5.63 -33.19
C LEU A 417 4.56 -6.48 -31.94
N ALA A 418 4.16 -5.99 -30.77
CA ALA A 418 4.27 -6.73 -29.52
C ALA A 418 3.51 -8.07 -29.56
N SER A 419 2.41 -8.17 -30.33
CA SER A 419 1.67 -9.43 -30.47
C SER A 419 2.48 -10.56 -31.13
N HIS A 420 3.52 -10.21 -31.90
CA HIS A 420 4.43 -11.16 -32.52
C HIS A 420 5.56 -11.65 -31.59
N THR A 421 5.70 -11.09 -30.39
CA THR A 421 6.75 -11.47 -29.42
C THR A 421 6.30 -12.54 -28.43
N THR A 422 5.02 -12.94 -28.48
CA THR A 422 4.44 -13.95 -27.59
C THR A 422 3.76 -15.05 -28.40
N GLU A 423 3.72 -16.27 -27.85
CA GLU A 423 2.90 -17.36 -28.38
C GLU A 423 1.61 -17.59 -27.58
N HIS A 424 1.41 -16.87 -26.47
CA HIS A 424 0.22 -17.00 -25.63
C HIS A 424 -0.99 -16.34 -26.30
N ASN A 425 -2.00 -17.14 -26.65
CA ASN A 425 -3.22 -16.65 -27.32
C ASN A 425 -3.95 -15.57 -26.52
N THR A 426 -4.04 -15.71 -25.20
CA THR A 426 -4.65 -14.70 -24.31
C THR A 426 -3.92 -13.36 -24.43
N THR A 427 -2.58 -13.37 -24.38
CA THR A 427 -1.76 -12.16 -24.54
C THR A 427 -1.91 -11.56 -25.94
N LYS A 428 -1.93 -12.38 -27.00
CA LYS A 428 -2.17 -11.92 -28.39
C LYS A 428 -3.50 -11.19 -28.52
N GLU A 429 -4.57 -11.76 -27.94
CA GLU A 429 -5.91 -11.17 -28.02
C GLU A 429 -6.00 -9.86 -27.22
N LEU A 430 -5.39 -9.80 -26.04
CA LEU A 430 -5.28 -8.56 -25.27
C LEU A 430 -4.51 -7.46 -26.02
N LEU A 431 -3.43 -7.81 -26.71
CA LEU A 431 -2.67 -6.87 -27.55
C LEU A 431 -3.46 -6.43 -28.79
N ALA A 432 -4.29 -7.30 -29.37
CA ALA A 432 -5.24 -6.93 -30.42
C ALA A 432 -6.26 -5.90 -29.91
N LEU A 433 -6.80 -6.09 -28.70
CA LEU A 433 -7.66 -5.10 -28.06
C LEU A 433 -6.93 -3.76 -27.81
N GLY A 434 -5.67 -3.80 -27.37
CA GLY A 434 -4.84 -2.59 -27.25
C GLY A 434 -4.64 -1.85 -28.58
N THR A 435 -4.54 -2.60 -29.69
CA THR A 435 -4.48 -2.04 -31.06
C THR A 435 -5.80 -1.38 -31.44
N PHE A 436 -6.93 -2.02 -31.10
CA PHE A 436 -8.27 -1.49 -31.32
C PHE A 436 -8.52 -0.18 -30.55
N ILE A 437 -8.20 -0.13 -29.25
CA ILE A 437 -8.39 1.06 -28.41
C ILE A 437 -7.56 2.26 -28.95
N ARG A 438 -6.40 1.99 -29.56
CA ARG A 438 -5.57 3.04 -30.16
C ARG A 438 -6.02 3.51 -31.55
N SER A 439 -6.99 2.82 -32.16
CA SER A 439 -7.42 3.09 -33.52
C SER A 439 -8.10 4.45 -33.67
N THR A 440 -8.00 5.06 -34.87
CA THR A 440 -8.70 6.31 -35.17
C THR A 440 -10.22 6.21 -35.02
N PRO A 441 -10.91 5.13 -35.47
CA PRO A 441 -12.34 4.98 -35.24
C PRO A 441 -12.72 5.00 -33.75
N PHE A 442 -11.94 4.34 -32.88
CA PHE A 442 -12.22 4.35 -31.44
C PHE A 442 -12.04 5.75 -30.84
N LYS A 443 -10.98 6.46 -31.24
CA LYS A 443 -10.76 7.86 -30.83
C LYS A 443 -11.91 8.78 -31.25
N LYS A 444 -12.43 8.62 -32.48
CA LYS A 444 -13.62 9.37 -32.93
C LYS A 444 -14.85 9.06 -32.08
N TRP A 445 -15.09 7.79 -31.76
CA TRP A 445 -16.18 7.39 -30.87
C TRP A 445 -16.02 8.00 -29.47
N MET A 446 -14.81 7.95 -28.89
CA MET A 446 -14.48 8.61 -27.61
C MET A 446 -14.73 10.12 -27.65
N THR A 447 -14.31 10.81 -28.72
CA THR A 447 -14.58 12.24 -28.91
C THR A 447 -16.08 12.52 -28.97
N LEU A 448 -16.87 11.69 -29.65
CA LEU A 448 -18.33 11.87 -29.73
C LEU A 448 -19.04 11.67 -28.39
N ILE A 449 -18.62 10.68 -27.59
CA ILE A 449 -19.27 10.42 -26.29
C ILE A 449 -18.76 11.30 -25.15
N THR A 450 -17.65 12.02 -25.33
CA THR A 450 -17.11 12.93 -24.29
C THR A 450 -17.22 14.41 -24.66
N ASP A 451 -17.45 14.73 -25.94
CA ASP A 451 -17.34 16.10 -26.48
C ASP A 451 -15.93 16.72 -26.29
N LEU A 452 -14.91 15.87 -26.11
CA LEU A 452 -13.52 16.27 -25.94
C LEU A 452 -12.67 15.90 -27.16
N VAL A 453 -11.79 16.84 -27.56
CA VAL A 453 -10.76 16.58 -28.57
C VAL A 453 -9.53 15.98 -27.89
N LEU A 454 -9.29 14.70 -28.15
CA LEU A 454 -8.13 13.99 -27.62
C LEU A 454 -6.83 14.46 -28.31
N THR A 455 -5.78 14.72 -27.53
CA THR A 455 -4.50 15.25 -28.04
C THR A 455 -3.32 14.30 -27.86
N SER A 456 -3.48 13.28 -27.02
CA SER A 456 -2.46 12.28 -26.73
C SER A 456 -3.09 11.00 -26.16
N ASP A 457 -2.38 9.87 -26.19
CA ASP A 457 -2.82 8.63 -25.54
C ASP A 457 -1.71 7.94 -24.75
N GLN A 458 -2.13 7.21 -23.71
CA GLN A 458 -1.35 6.14 -23.10
C GLN A 458 -2.31 4.98 -22.83
N ILE A 459 -1.97 3.79 -23.30
CA ILE A 459 -2.80 2.59 -23.15
C ILE A 459 -1.98 1.55 -22.39
N LEU A 460 -2.55 1.01 -21.33
CA LEU A 460 -1.95 -0.06 -20.54
C LEU A 460 -2.97 -1.20 -20.38
N ILE A 461 -2.57 -2.42 -20.71
CA ILE A 461 -3.31 -3.61 -20.32
C ILE A 461 -2.71 -4.09 -19.00
N ARG A 462 -3.52 -4.18 -17.94
CA ARG A 462 -3.04 -4.51 -16.59
C ARG A 462 -3.61 -5.84 -16.11
N ARG A 463 -2.81 -6.61 -15.38
CA ARG A 463 -3.24 -7.80 -14.63
C ARG A 463 -2.79 -7.66 -13.19
N PHE A 464 -3.76 -7.65 -12.28
CA PHE A 464 -3.53 -7.60 -10.83
C PHE A 464 -3.65 -9.02 -10.26
N ARG A 465 -2.52 -9.59 -9.86
CA ARG A 465 -2.41 -10.93 -9.28
C ARG A 465 -2.92 -10.97 -7.84
N PRO A 466 -3.75 -11.96 -7.45
CA PRO A 466 -4.23 -12.11 -6.08
C PRO A 466 -3.09 -12.20 -5.06
N GLY A 467 -3.13 -11.36 -4.02
CA GLY A 467 -2.15 -11.34 -2.93
C GLY A 467 -0.78 -10.75 -3.28
N HIS A 468 -0.64 -10.11 -4.45
CA HIS A 468 0.62 -9.53 -4.91
C HIS A 468 0.51 -8.07 -5.39
N ASP A 469 -0.57 -7.72 -6.09
CA ASP A 469 -0.59 -6.53 -6.92
C ASP A 469 -1.61 -5.49 -6.44
N PHE A 470 -1.26 -4.21 -6.56
CA PHE A 470 -2.01 -3.03 -6.13
C PHE A 470 -1.48 -1.75 -6.80
N LYS A 471 -2.18 -0.63 -6.64
CA LYS A 471 -1.70 0.73 -6.92
C LYS A 471 -2.17 1.62 -5.75
N LEU A 472 -1.27 2.37 -5.14
CA LEU A 472 -1.63 3.35 -4.10
C LEU A 472 -2.29 4.58 -4.72
N ALA A 473 -2.94 5.41 -3.91
CA ALA A 473 -3.54 6.65 -4.37
C ALA A 473 -2.48 7.58 -4.97
N THR A 474 -2.75 8.09 -6.17
CA THR A 474 -1.85 9.01 -6.88
C THR A 474 -2.67 10.08 -7.58
N THR A 475 -2.18 11.32 -7.57
CA THR A 475 -2.71 12.41 -8.40
C THR A 475 -2.33 12.20 -9.87
N VAL A 476 -2.98 12.96 -10.76
CA VAL A 476 -2.67 12.95 -12.19
C VAL A 476 -1.64 14.01 -12.55
N ASP A 477 -0.63 13.65 -13.33
CA ASP A 477 0.22 14.62 -13.98
C ASP A 477 -0.53 15.26 -15.16
N THR A 478 -0.89 16.54 -15.04
CA THR A 478 -1.55 17.33 -16.08
C THR A 478 -0.56 18.11 -16.95
N THR A 479 0.75 17.97 -16.75
CA THR A 479 1.75 18.67 -17.55
C THR A 479 1.56 18.35 -19.05
N GLY A 480 1.52 19.41 -19.86
CA GLY A 480 1.25 19.32 -21.29
C GLY A 480 -0.23 19.18 -21.69
N SER A 481 -1.16 19.08 -20.74
CA SER A 481 -2.61 19.22 -21.00
C SER A 481 -3.01 20.69 -21.07
N SER A 482 -3.90 21.05 -21.99
CA SER A 482 -4.43 22.43 -22.11
C SER A 482 -5.57 22.73 -21.13
N GLN A 483 -6.21 21.70 -20.58
CA GLN A 483 -7.39 21.82 -19.71
C GLN A 483 -7.08 21.58 -18.23
N ASP A 484 -5.80 21.43 -17.87
CA ASP A 484 -5.36 21.03 -16.51
C ASP A 484 -6.14 19.81 -15.99
N ALA A 485 -6.37 18.85 -16.88
CA ALA A 485 -7.12 17.63 -16.59
C ALA A 485 -6.72 16.50 -17.55
N VAL A 486 -7.03 15.27 -17.16
CA VAL A 486 -6.79 14.04 -17.93
C VAL A 486 -8.10 13.27 -18.06
N LEU A 487 -8.44 12.85 -19.27
CA LEU A 487 -9.50 11.87 -19.51
C LEU A 487 -8.93 10.47 -19.25
N GLU A 488 -9.44 9.78 -18.24
CA GLU A 488 -9.06 8.41 -17.89
C GLU A 488 -10.20 7.44 -18.23
N ALA A 489 -9.87 6.29 -18.81
CA ALA A 489 -10.85 5.27 -19.14
C ALA A 489 -10.33 3.87 -18.75
N THR A 490 -11.13 3.14 -17.97
CA THR A 490 -10.80 1.80 -17.47
C THR A 490 -11.84 0.79 -17.98
N LEU A 491 -11.44 -0.12 -18.88
CA LEU A 491 -12.24 -1.26 -19.31
C LEU A 491 -11.93 -2.49 -18.43
N CYS A 492 -12.83 -2.83 -17.51
CA CYS A 492 -12.69 -3.97 -16.62
C CYS A 492 -13.07 -5.28 -17.33
N LEU A 493 -12.16 -6.26 -17.31
CA LEU A 493 -12.30 -7.56 -17.97
C LEU A 493 -12.05 -8.70 -16.96
N THR A 494 -12.62 -8.57 -15.76
CA THR A 494 -12.46 -9.56 -14.68
C THR A 494 -13.54 -10.64 -14.79
N PRO A 495 -13.21 -11.90 -15.13
CA PRO A 495 -14.22 -12.91 -15.45
C PRO A 495 -14.74 -13.71 -14.24
N SER A 496 -14.11 -13.52 -13.08
CA SER A 496 -14.50 -14.13 -11.80
C SER A 496 -15.65 -13.36 -11.14
N LYS A 497 -16.26 -13.95 -10.11
CA LYS A 497 -17.35 -13.36 -9.30
C LYS A 497 -16.90 -13.23 -7.85
N GLY A 498 -17.69 -12.56 -7.01
CA GLY A 498 -17.43 -12.42 -5.57
C GLY A 498 -16.70 -11.13 -5.19
N TRP A 499 -16.71 -10.13 -6.08
CA TRP A 499 -16.09 -8.81 -5.88
C TRP A 499 -17.08 -7.80 -5.27
N GLU A 500 -18.37 -8.12 -5.27
CA GLU A 500 -19.46 -7.19 -4.97
C GLU A 500 -19.40 -6.62 -3.54
N SER A 501 -18.73 -7.31 -2.61
CA SER A 501 -18.57 -6.84 -1.23
C SER A 501 -17.40 -5.90 -1.00
N GLY A 502 -16.49 -5.70 -1.97
CA GLY A 502 -15.23 -4.96 -1.77
C GLY A 502 -14.18 -5.69 -0.92
N GLU A 503 -14.58 -6.65 -0.09
CA GLU A 503 -13.70 -7.38 0.85
C GLU A 503 -12.48 -8.09 0.25
N VAL A 504 -12.50 -8.40 -1.06
CA VAL A 504 -11.39 -9.06 -1.78
C VAL A 504 -10.47 -8.06 -2.50
N GLY A 505 -10.70 -6.76 -2.33
CA GLY A 505 -9.96 -5.68 -2.97
C GLY A 505 -10.20 -5.59 -4.47
N GLY A 506 -9.26 -4.99 -5.20
CA GLY A 506 -9.27 -4.90 -6.67
C GLY A 506 -10.30 -3.94 -7.26
N TYR A 507 -10.94 -3.10 -6.43
CA TYR A 507 -11.81 -2.04 -6.86
C TYR A 507 -11.02 -0.81 -7.35
N GLU A 508 -11.58 -0.09 -8.31
CA GLU A 508 -11.10 1.21 -8.76
C GLU A 508 -11.70 2.29 -7.86
N LEU A 509 -10.85 3.10 -7.23
CA LEU A 509 -11.25 4.17 -6.34
C LEU A 509 -10.71 5.50 -6.86
N CYS A 510 -11.58 6.50 -6.97
CA CYS A 510 -11.23 7.90 -7.24
C CYS A 510 -11.84 8.75 -6.12
N MET A 511 -11.05 9.63 -5.53
CA MET A 511 -11.48 10.48 -4.41
C MET A 511 -10.97 11.89 -4.63
N ALA A 512 -11.79 12.88 -4.28
CA ALA A 512 -11.33 14.26 -4.25
C ALA A 512 -10.44 14.49 -3.02
N THR A 513 -9.32 15.20 -3.19
CA THR A 513 -8.55 15.76 -2.09
C THR A 513 -9.25 17.03 -1.59
N ASP A 514 -9.57 17.08 -0.30
CA ASP A 514 -10.15 18.28 0.29
C ASP A 514 -9.09 19.40 0.23
N ASN A 515 -9.35 20.47 -0.54
CA ASN A 515 -8.52 21.68 -0.62
C ASN A 515 -8.39 22.47 0.71
N ASN A 516 -8.71 21.85 1.85
CA ASN A 516 -8.59 22.41 3.20
C ASN A 516 -7.27 22.03 3.89
N ASP A 517 -6.26 21.53 3.15
CA ASP A 517 -4.87 21.40 3.63
C ASP A 517 -4.16 22.76 3.75
N GLY A 518 -4.82 23.69 4.45
CA GLY A 518 -4.22 24.90 5.02
C GLY A 518 -3.43 24.62 6.31
N ASP A 519 -3.36 23.38 6.78
CA ASP A 519 -2.50 22.94 7.88
C ASP A 519 -1.35 22.09 7.33
N ALA A 520 -0.49 22.70 6.52
CA ALA A 520 0.85 22.19 6.21
C ALA A 520 1.77 22.14 7.45
N ASP A 521 1.26 22.47 8.64
CA ASP A 521 2.01 22.50 9.91
C ASP A 521 1.81 21.24 10.78
N ASN A 522 0.98 20.27 10.37
CA ASN A 522 0.89 18.96 11.05
C ASN A 522 1.72 17.89 10.31
N GLU A 523 3.02 18.14 10.16
CA GLU A 523 4.02 17.20 9.60
C GLU A 523 4.26 15.95 10.51
N GLU A 524 3.50 15.80 11.61
CA GLU A 524 3.58 14.64 12.52
C GLU A 524 2.59 13.50 12.18
N GLU A 525 1.68 13.68 11.22
CA GLU A 525 0.70 12.64 10.87
C GLU A 525 1.24 11.68 9.79
N ASP A 526 1.15 10.39 10.09
CA ASP A 526 1.53 9.28 9.22
C ASP A 526 0.73 9.35 7.90
N PRO A 527 1.36 9.34 6.71
CA PRO A 527 0.65 9.38 5.42
C PRO A 527 -0.30 8.19 5.20
N ALA A 528 -0.22 7.13 6.03
CA ALA A 528 -1.17 6.03 6.07
C ALA A 528 -2.41 6.31 6.96
N VAL A 529 -2.49 7.48 7.60
CA VAL A 529 -3.61 7.92 8.44
C VAL A 529 -4.40 8.97 7.67
N TYR A 530 -5.33 8.50 6.83
CA TYR A 530 -6.40 9.37 6.34
C TYR A 530 -7.24 9.81 7.55
N LYS A 531 -7.45 11.13 7.71
CA LYS A 531 -8.57 11.61 8.54
C LYS A 531 -9.84 10.97 8.00
N GLN A 532 -10.80 10.66 8.89
CA GLN A 532 -12.13 10.21 8.45
C GLN A 532 -12.76 11.31 7.59
N THR A 533 -12.50 11.27 6.29
CA THR A 533 -13.25 11.99 5.29
C THR A 533 -14.58 11.27 5.18
N GLY A 534 -15.68 12.03 5.21
CA GLY A 534 -17.00 11.45 5.04
C GLY A 534 -17.12 10.74 3.69
N GLU A 535 -18.15 9.92 3.52
CA GLU A 535 -18.48 9.28 2.23
C GLU A 535 -18.59 10.30 1.07
N ASP A 536 -18.72 11.59 1.37
CA ASP A 536 -18.86 12.71 0.45
C ASP A 536 -17.61 13.02 -0.43
N THR A 537 -16.42 12.45 -0.18
CA THR A 537 -15.22 12.68 -1.02
C THR A 537 -14.95 11.58 -2.06
N VAL A 538 -15.66 10.45 -2.00
CA VAL A 538 -15.48 9.33 -2.94
C VAL A 538 -16.26 9.61 -4.23
N LEU A 539 -15.54 9.74 -5.34
CA LEU A 539 -16.12 10.05 -6.67
C LEU A 539 -16.43 8.78 -7.46
N VAL A 540 -15.53 7.79 -7.42
CA VAL A 540 -15.68 6.49 -8.10
C VAL A 540 -15.31 5.39 -7.12
N ASN A 541 -16.13 4.36 -7.03
CA ASN A 541 -15.83 3.11 -6.32
C ASN A 541 -16.39 1.93 -7.13
N GLU A 542 -15.62 1.50 -8.12
CA GLU A 542 -16.05 0.46 -9.06
C GLU A 542 -15.40 -0.88 -8.74
N GLN A 543 -16.23 -1.86 -8.41
CA GLN A 543 -15.78 -3.22 -8.16
C GLN A 543 -15.35 -3.91 -9.47
N ALA A 544 -14.38 -4.82 -9.35
CA ALA A 544 -13.92 -5.59 -10.49
C ALA A 544 -15.08 -6.35 -11.15
N SER A 545 -15.26 -6.13 -12.44
CA SER A 545 -16.42 -6.60 -13.19
C SER A 545 -16.03 -7.04 -14.61
N TRP A 546 -16.98 -7.63 -15.33
CA TRP A 546 -16.76 -8.11 -16.68
C TRP A 546 -17.37 -7.16 -17.71
N ASN A 547 -16.56 -6.70 -18.66
CA ASN A 547 -17.00 -5.94 -19.84
C ASN A 547 -17.67 -4.59 -19.51
N ARG A 548 -17.14 -3.89 -18.50
CA ARG A 548 -17.60 -2.57 -18.07
C ARG A 548 -16.51 -1.55 -18.28
N MET A 549 -16.83 -0.39 -18.84
CA MET A 549 -15.91 0.73 -18.96
C MET A 549 -16.36 1.89 -18.08
N THR A 550 -15.44 2.40 -17.27
CA THR A 550 -15.57 3.69 -16.58
C THR A 550 -14.77 4.72 -17.36
N ILE A 551 -15.35 5.88 -17.64
CA ILE A 551 -14.67 7.02 -18.30
C ILE A 551 -14.89 8.23 -17.41
N MET A 552 -13.81 8.88 -16.98
CA MET A 552 -13.86 10.05 -16.09
C MET A 552 -12.84 11.12 -16.47
N VAL A 553 -13.14 12.38 -16.18
CA VAL A 553 -12.15 13.46 -16.20
C VAL A 553 -11.58 13.64 -14.81
N ARG A 554 -10.25 13.58 -14.68
CA ARG A 554 -9.53 13.84 -13.45
C ARG A 554 -8.75 15.15 -13.55
N ASP A 555 -8.94 16.02 -12.59
CA ASP A 555 -8.09 17.19 -12.36
C ASP A 555 -6.99 16.85 -11.33
N PRO A 556 -6.01 17.73 -11.04
CA PRO A 556 -4.93 17.43 -10.09
C PRO A 556 -5.39 17.11 -8.65
N SER A 557 -6.64 17.40 -8.30
CA SER A 557 -7.22 17.10 -6.97
C SER A 557 -7.95 15.75 -6.91
N ALA A 558 -8.05 15.00 -8.03
CA ALA A 558 -8.79 13.75 -8.13
C ALA A 558 -7.91 12.53 -8.47
#